data_AF-A0A3P6S8Q0-F1
#
_entry.id   AF-A0A3P6S8Q0-F1
#
_cell.length_a   1.000
_cell.length_b   1.000
_cell.length_c   1.000
_cell.angle_alpha   90.00
_cell.angle_beta   90.00
_cell.angle_gamma   90.00
#
_symmetry.space_group_name_H-M   'P 1'
#
loop_
_entity.id
_entity.type
_entity.pdbx_description
1 polymer ?
#
loop_
_entity_poly.entity_id
_entity_poly.type
_entity_poly.pdbx_seq_one_letter_code
_entity_poly.pdbx_strand_id
1 'polypeptide(L)'
;MAYGDDDVLSIPFRIFVYIVAGLPLSALIICVLSSLLLHFDAATRTHCEVENWLPSISAAVSTYAPEMYIWRMFIAAHAGPRFIVAFATRYAA
;
A
#
# COMPACT_ATOMS: atom_id res chain seq x y z
N MET A 1 40.16 -17.24 -13.18
CA MET A 1 39.86 -16.67 -11.85
C MET A 1 38.35 -16.50 -11.79
N ALA A 2 37.65 -17.45 -11.17
CA ALA A 2 36.19 -17.45 -11.10
C ALA A 2 35.79 -16.46 -10.00
N TYR A 3 35.34 -15.28 -10.42
CA TYR A 3 34.83 -14.23 -9.53
C TYR A 3 33.31 -14.45 -9.38
N GLY A 4 32.93 -15.24 -8.38
CA GLY A 4 31.63 -15.23 -7.68
C GLY A 4 30.34 -15.29 -8.52
N ASP A 5 29.89 -16.51 -8.82
CA ASP A 5 28.47 -16.84 -9.08
C ASP A 5 27.71 -17.00 -7.74
N ASP A 6 27.95 -16.10 -6.80
CA ASP A 6 27.26 -16.10 -5.52
C ASP A 6 26.03 -15.20 -5.66
N ASP A 7 24.94 -15.75 -6.19
CA ASP A 7 23.63 -15.09 -6.15
C ASP A 7 23.26 -14.83 -4.68
N VAL A 8 23.58 -13.63 -4.19
CA VAL A 8 23.41 -13.26 -2.77
C VAL A 8 21.95 -13.36 -2.32
N LEU A 9 20.99 -13.29 -3.25
CA LEU A 9 19.57 -13.43 -2.95
C LEU A 9 18.75 -13.85 -4.19
N SER A 10 18.31 -15.11 -4.25
CA SER A 10 17.37 -15.61 -5.27
C SER A 10 15.96 -15.70 -4.69
N ILE A 11 15.07 -14.80 -5.08
CA ILE A 11 13.65 -14.80 -4.65
C ILE A 11 12.78 -15.29 -5.82
N PRO A 12 11.92 -16.30 -5.61
CA PRO A 12 10.93 -16.70 -6.61
C PRO A 12 10.04 -15.52 -6.99
N PHE A 13 9.90 -15.24 -8.30
CA PHE A 13 9.09 -14.13 -8.81
C PHE A 13 7.65 -14.14 -8.25
N ARG A 14 7.10 -15.34 -8.00
CA ARG A 14 5.79 -15.52 -7.37
C ARG A 14 5.71 -14.86 -5.98
N ILE A 15 6.73 -15.04 -5.15
CA ILE A 15 6.81 -14.45 -3.80
C ILE A 15 6.91 -12.94 -3.90
N PHE A 16 7.75 -12.44 -4.81
CA PHE A 16 7.88 -11.01 -5.09
C PHE A 16 6.53 -10.38 -5.47
N VAL A 17 5.77 -11.01 -6.38
CA VAL A 17 4.43 -10.54 -6.77
C VAL A 17 3.48 -10.50 -5.58
N TYR A 18 3.45 -11.54 -4.74
CA TYR A 18 2.58 -11.55 -3.55
C TYR A 18 2.94 -10.46 -2.55
N ILE A 19 4.23 -10.22 -2.29
CA ILE A 19 4.69 -9.15 -1.40
C ILE A 19 4.24 -7.80 -1.94
N VAL A 20 4.55 -7.50 -3.21
CA VAL A 20 4.20 -6.21 -3.83
C VAL A 20 2.68 -6.03 -3.85
N ALA A 21 1.90 -7.04 -4.23
CA ALA A 21 0.44 -6.97 -4.26
C ALA A 21 -0.20 -6.87 -2.86
N GLY A 22 0.46 -7.35 -1.81
CA GLY A 22 -0.01 -7.25 -0.43
C GLY A 22 0.12 -5.85 0.17
N LEU A 23 1.02 -5.01 -0.35
CA LEU A 23 1.27 -3.67 0.19
C LEU A 23 -0.01 -2.79 0.24
N PRO A 24 -0.78 -2.57 -0.85
CA PRO A 24 -1.98 -1.74 -0.78
C PRO A 24 -3.05 -2.29 0.16
N LEU A 25 -3.18 -3.62 0.25
CA LEU A 25 -4.15 -4.27 1.14
C LEU A 25 -3.79 -4.02 2.61
N SER A 26 -2.52 -4.24 2.97
CA SER A 26 -2.03 -3.97 4.32
C SER A 26 -2.16 -2.49 4.68
N ALA A 27 -1.85 -1.57 3.76
CA ALA A 27 -2.03 -0.14 3.96
C ALA A 27 -3.49 0.22 4.21
N LEU A 28 -4.42 -0.32 3.42
CA LEU A 28 -5.86 -0.08 3.60
C LEU A 28 -6.33 -0.51 4.99
N ILE A 29 -5.95 -1.73 5.41
CA ILE A 29 -6.32 -2.25 6.74
C ILE A 29 -5.76 -1.34 7.84
N ILE A 30 -4.48 -0.97 7.76
CA ILE A 30 -3.85 -0.10 8.76
C ILE A 30 -4.53 1.28 8.79
N CYS A 31 -4.84 1.87 7.64
CA CYS A 31 -5.50 3.18 7.54
C CYS A 31 -6.92 3.14 8.11
N VAL A 32 -7.71 2.10 7.80
CA VAL A 32 -9.07 1.96 8.36
C VAL A 32 -9.01 1.77 9.87
N LEU A 33 -8.15 0.89 10.38
CA LEU A 33 -8.00 0.68 11.81
C LEU A 33 -7.54 1.94 12.54
N SER A 34 -6.54 2.65 11.99
CA SER A 34 -6.05 3.90 12.55
C SER A 34 -7.12 4.99 12.53
N SER A 35 -7.89 5.10 11.43
CA SER A 35 -9.00 6.04 11.33
C SER A 35 -10.10 5.76 12.36
N LEU A 36 -10.38 4.49 12.65
CA LEU A 36 -11.33 4.11 13.71
C LEU A 36 -10.80 4.37 15.12
N LEU A 37 -9.49 4.24 15.35
CA LEU A 37 -8.89 4.41 16.68
C LEU A 37 -8.57 5.88 17.01
N LEU A 38 -8.16 6.67 16.01
CA LEU A 38 -7.64 8.02 16.19
C LEU A 38 -8.63 9.09 15.72
N HIS A 39 -9.45 8.80 14.71
CA HIS A 39 -10.27 9.77 14.00
C HIS A 39 -11.72 9.30 13.79
N PHE A 40 -12.30 8.53 14.71
CA PHE A 40 -13.63 7.92 14.53
C PHE A 40 -14.71 8.94 14.15
N ASP A 41 -14.94 9.94 15.01
CA ASP A 41 -15.98 10.96 14.81
C ASP A 41 -15.71 11.77 13.55
N ALA A 42 -14.47 12.23 13.37
CA ALA A 42 -14.10 13.08 12.24
C ALA A 42 -14.25 12.34 10.90
N ALA A 43 -13.86 11.06 10.84
CA ALA A 43 -13.87 10.26 9.63
C ALA A 43 -15.23 9.64 9.29
N THR A 44 -16.16 9.58 10.25
CA THR A 44 -17.53 9.10 10.05
C THR A 44 -18.56 10.22 9.90
N ARG A 45 -18.20 11.45 10.28
CA ARG A 45 -19.09 12.63 10.20
C ARG A 45 -19.57 12.88 8.77
N THR A 46 -20.88 13.04 8.64
CA THR A 46 -21.54 13.41 7.39
C THR A 46 -22.16 14.80 7.50
N HIS A 47 -22.34 15.46 6.36
CA HIS A 47 -23.06 16.73 6.28
C HIS A 47 -24.52 16.61 6.76
N CYS A 48 -25.11 15.43 6.61
CA CYS A 48 -26.49 15.15 7.03
C CYS A 48 -26.62 14.73 8.50
N GLU A 49 -25.50 14.71 9.26
CA GLU A 49 -25.47 14.29 10.67
C GLU A 49 -26.03 12.88 10.92
N VAL A 50 -25.89 12.00 9.93
CA VAL A 50 -26.22 10.57 10.06
C VAL A 50 -24.97 9.81 10.48
N GLU A 51 -25.10 8.98 11.51
CA GLU A 51 -24.01 8.16 12.03
C GLU A 51 -23.61 7.06 11.04
N ASN A 52 -22.30 6.94 10.81
CA ASN A 52 -21.69 5.83 10.07
C ASN A 52 -20.81 5.02 11.00
N TRP A 53 -20.83 3.70 10.81
CA TRP A 53 -20.03 2.79 11.63
C TRP A 53 -18.62 2.60 11.09
N LEU A 54 -18.38 2.99 9.84
CA LEU A 54 -17.09 2.92 9.17
C LEU A 54 -16.82 4.21 8.41
N PRO A 55 -15.56 4.67 8.37
CA PRO A 55 -15.18 5.77 7.50
C PRO A 55 -15.27 5.34 6.04
N SER A 56 -15.55 6.30 5.16
CA SER A 56 -15.34 6.07 3.72
C SER A 56 -13.87 5.77 3.43
N ILE A 57 -13.58 5.01 2.37
CA ILE A 57 -12.18 4.67 2.03
C ILE A 57 -11.35 5.93 1.82
N SER A 58 -11.89 6.94 1.14
CA SER A 58 -11.20 8.22 0.94
C SER A 58 -10.90 8.94 2.25
N ALA A 59 -11.84 8.95 3.20
CA ALA A 59 -11.60 9.51 4.53
C ALA A 59 -10.47 8.77 5.27
N ALA A 60 -10.49 7.43 5.20
CA ALA A 60 -9.51 6.59 5.88
C ALA A 60 -8.10 6.74 5.30
N VAL A 61 -7.95 6.89 3.97
CA VAL A 61 -6.62 6.86 3.32
C VAL A 61 -6.05 8.22 2.92
N SER A 62 -6.83 9.30 2.95
CA SER A 62 -6.39 10.57 2.37
C SER A 62 -6.74 11.84 3.16
N THR A 63 -7.50 11.74 4.25
CA THR A 63 -7.99 12.93 4.97
C THR A 63 -7.18 13.27 6.21
N TYR A 64 -6.78 12.27 7.00
CA TYR A 64 -6.13 12.48 8.29
C TYR A 64 -4.71 11.90 8.33
N ALA A 65 -3.91 12.41 9.26
CA ALA A 65 -2.57 11.92 9.55
C ALA A 65 -2.60 11.14 10.87
N PRO A 66 -1.95 9.97 10.96
CA PRO A 66 -0.87 9.48 10.09
C PRO A 66 -1.30 8.67 8.85
N GLU A 67 -2.60 8.37 8.69
CA GLU A 67 -3.12 7.41 7.71
C GLU A 67 -2.77 7.78 6.26
N MET A 68 -2.89 9.06 5.91
CA MET A 68 -2.55 9.52 4.56
C MET A 68 -1.06 9.29 4.20
N TYR A 69 -0.17 9.38 5.18
CA TYR A 69 1.26 9.13 4.96
C TYR A 69 1.53 7.64 4.82
N ILE A 70 0.90 6.81 5.66
CA ILE A 70 0.98 5.34 5.57
C ILE A 70 0.51 4.88 4.18
N TRP A 71 -0.66 5.35 3.75
CA TRP A 71 -1.19 5.04 2.43
C TRP A 71 -0.21 5.43 1.32
N ARG A 72 0.25 6.68 1.30
CA ARG A 72 1.19 7.18 0.30
C ARG A 72 2.48 6.37 0.23
N MET A 73 3.07 6.03 1.38
CA MET A 73 4.30 5.26 1.46
C MET A 73 4.13 3.86 0.86
N PHE A 74 3.06 3.15 1.22
CA PHE A 74 2.80 1.80 0.71
C PHE A 74 2.44 1.80 -0.77
N ILE A 75 1.66 2.78 -1.25
CA ILE A 75 1.36 2.91 -2.68
C ILE A 75 2.62 3.24 -3.49
N ALA A 76 3.49 4.11 -2.98
CA ALA A 76 4.78 4.40 -3.62
C ALA A 76 5.67 3.15 -3.69
N ALA A 77 5.80 2.42 -2.58
CA ALA A 77 6.55 1.16 -2.50
C ALA A 77 5.96 0.06 -3.39
N HIS A 78 4.63 0.07 -3.61
CA HIS A 78 3.94 -0.84 -4.53
C HIS A 78 4.18 -0.46 -6.00
N ALA A 79 4.14 0.83 -6.32
CA ALA A 79 4.21 1.33 -7.68
C ALA A 79 5.60 1.13 -8.31
N GLY A 80 6.68 1.39 -7.57
CA GLY A 80 8.06 1.28 -8.06
C GLY A 80 8.37 -0.09 -8.69
N PRO A 81 8.19 -1.20 -7.97
CA PRO A 81 8.41 -2.55 -8.48
C PRO A 81 7.57 -2.87 -9.73
N ARG A 82 6.33 -2.37 -9.82
CA ARG A 82 5.47 -2.60 -11.01
C ARG A 82 5.99 -1.86 -12.23
N PHE A 83 6.46 -0.63 -12.08
CA PHE A 83 7.06 0.11 -13.18
C PHE A 83 8.36 -0.54 -13.65
N ILE A 84 9.18 -1.04 -12.71
CA ILE A 84 10.41 -1.78 -13.05
C ILE A 84 10.08 -3.03 -13.87
N VAL A 85 9.13 -3.86 -13.42
CA VAL A 85 8.71 -5.06 -14.16
C VAL A 85 8.15 -4.68 -15.53
N ALA A 86 7.24 -3.70 -15.60
CA ALA A 86 6.65 -3.26 -16.86
C ALA A 86 7.69 -2.79 -17.87
N PHE A 87 8.70 -2.03 -17.41
CA PHE A 87 9.83 -1.60 -18.25
C PHE A 87 10.66 -2.81 -18.68
N ALA A 88 11.11 -3.64 -17.73
CA ALA A 88 11.93 -4.82 -18.03
C ALA A 88 11.27 -5.77 -19.04
N THR A 89 9.97 -6.02 -18.92
CA THR A 89 9.23 -6.89 -19.85
C THR A 89 8.94 -6.22 -21.20
N ARG A 90 8.93 -4.88 -21.27
CA ARG A 90 8.69 -4.15 -22.52
C ARG A 90 9.89 -4.16 -23.47
N TYR A 91 11.12 -4.20 -22.95
CA TYR A 91 12.34 -4.29 -23.78
C TYR A 91 12.78 -5.74 -24.05
N ALA A 92 12.11 -6.72 -23.43
CA ALA A 92 12.37 -8.14 -23.62
C ALA A 92 11.47 -8.81 -24.69
N ALA A 93 10.57 -8.03 -25.31
CA ALA A 93 9.71 -8.44 -26.43
C ALA A 93 10.17 -7.74 -27.72
#